data_AF-A0A2E5WP20-F1
#
_entry.id   AF-A0A2E5WP20-F1
#
_cell.length_a   1.000
_cell.length_b   1.000
_cell.length_c   1.000
_cell.angle_alpha   90.00
_cell.angle_beta   90.00
_cell.angle_gamma   90.00
#
_symmetry.space_group_name_H-M   'P 1'
#
loop_
_entity.id
_entity.type
_entity.pdbx_description
1 polymer ?
#
loop_
_entity_poly.entity_id
_entity_poly.type
_entity_poly.pdbx_seq_one_letter_code
_entity_poly.pdbx_strand_id
1 'polypeptide(L)'
;MNIKSRDLLFGFFLIILILTTNIGLITIEKASASESKETDLINKISKDYTKKFCNSIGFGLSKESAMKFSIAENKKVFEKRKGIENIDKIALSKKIAVSVIDGCGYQIDLNDDKDIEEYANYYLSLEQDK
;
A
#
# COMPACT_ATOMS: atom_id res chain seq x y z
N MET A 1 -41.85 -21.99 34.50
CA MET A 1 -41.31 -21.94 33.12
C MET A 1 -41.65 -23.26 32.44
N ASN A 2 -42.42 -23.22 31.35
CA ASN A 2 -42.96 -24.44 30.71
C ASN A 2 -41.86 -25.12 29.88
N ILE A 3 -41.75 -26.45 29.92
CA ILE A 3 -40.69 -27.20 29.22
C ILE A 3 -40.60 -26.81 27.73
N LYS A 4 -41.77 -26.57 27.11
CA LYS A 4 -41.92 -26.12 25.71
C LYS A 4 -41.33 -24.73 25.41
N SER A 5 -41.27 -23.82 26.37
CA SER A 5 -40.66 -22.48 26.18
C SER A 5 -39.14 -22.50 26.34
N ARG A 6 -38.61 -23.49 27.07
CA ARG A 6 -37.16 -23.67 27.27
C ARG A 6 -36.50 -24.20 25.99
N ASP A 7 -37.13 -25.14 25.30
CA ASP A 7 -36.62 -25.70 24.04
C ASP A 7 -36.68 -24.68 22.90
N LEU A 8 -37.69 -23.80 22.89
CA LEU A 8 -37.81 -22.69 21.93
C LEU A 8 -36.69 -21.65 22.12
N LEU A 9 -36.38 -21.28 23.36
CA LEU A 9 -35.29 -20.35 23.68
C LEU A 9 -33.91 -20.95 23.33
N PHE A 10 -33.72 -22.25 23.56
CA PHE A 10 -32.47 -22.94 23.22
C PHE A 10 -32.25 -23.02 21.71
N GLY A 11 -33.32 -23.30 20.94
CA GLY A 11 -33.27 -23.27 19.48
C GLY A 11 -32.95 -21.87 18.92
N PHE A 12 -33.55 -20.83 19.50
CA PHE A 12 -33.27 -19.45 19.11
C PHE A 12 -31.82 -19.04 19.42
N PHE A 13 -31.29 -19.48 20.56
CA PHE A 13 -29.90 -19.23 20.95
C PHE A 13 -28.89 -19.91 20.00
N LEU A 14 -29.17 -21.15 19.56
CA LEU A 14 -28.36 -21.85 18.57
C LEU A 14 -28.38 -21.16 17.20
N ILE A 15 -29.52 -20.65 16.75
CA ILE A 15 -29.63 -19.91 15.49
C ILE A 15 -28.80 -18.62 15.54
N ILE A 16 -28.86 -17.87 16.65
CA ILE A 16 -28.03 -16.67 16.84
C ILE A 16 -26.54 -17.02 16.80
N LEU A 17 -26.13 -18.12 17.43
CA LEU A 17 -24.73 -18.57 17.45
C LEU A 17 -24.22 -18.96 16.05
N ILE A 18 -25.08 -19.56 15.21
CA ILE A 18 -24.75 -19.90 13.82
C ILE A 18 -24.69 -18.63 12.96
N LEU A 19 -25.54 -17.63 13.21
CA LEU A 19 -25.53 -16.37 12.47
C LEU A 19 -24.28 -15.52 12.78
N THR A 20 -23.81 -15.46 14.04
CA THR A 20 -22.63 -14.66 14.41
C THR A 20 -21.31 -15.22 13.86
N THR A 21 -21.18 -16.53 13.72
CA THR A 21 -19.97 -17.17 13.18
C THR A 21 -19.81 -16.94 11.68
N ASN A 22 -20.90 -16.94 10.91
CA ASN A 22 -20.86 -16.66 9.47
C ASN A 22 -20.53 -15.19 9.17
N ILE A 23 -21.02 -14.25 9.97
CA ILE A 23 -20.74 -12.81 9.78
C ILE A 23 -19.25 -12.53 9.99
N GLY A 24 -18.61 -13.14 11.00
CA GLY A 24 -17.18 -12.96 11.29
C GLY A 24 -16.25 -13.50 10.20
N LEU A 25 -16.60 -14.60 9.52
CA LEU A 25 -15.78 -15.17 8.45
C LEU A 25 -15.76 -14.28 7.19
N ILE A 26 -16.92 -13.76 6.80
CA ILE A 26 -17.10 -12.96 5.58
C ILE A 26 -16.36 -11.61 5.68
N THR A 27 -16.30 -11.00 6.86
CA THR A 27 -15.54 -9.76 7.08
C THR A 27 -14.03 -9.98 6.99
N ILE A 28 -13.51 -11.10 7.49
CA ILE A 28 -12.07 -11.42 7.45
C ILE A 28 -11.60 -11.69 6.02
N GLU A 29 -12.37 -12.42 5.21
CA GLU A 29 -12.03 -12.66 3.80
C GLU A 29 -12.04 -11.37 2.97
N LYS A 30 -12.99 -10.46 3.23
CA LYS A 30 -13.00 -9.15 2.55
C LYS A 30 -11.83 -8.27 2.97
N ALA A 31 -11.46 -8.26 4.25
CA ALA A 31 -10.34 -7.48 4.76
C ALA A 31 -9.02 -7.96 4.13
N SER A 32 -8.75 -9.27 4.15
CA SER A 32 -7.55 -9.86 3.54
C SER A 32 -7.51 -9.69 2.00
N ALA A 33 -8.66 -9.79 1.32
CA ALA A 33 -8.75 -9.49 -0.11
C ALA A 33 -8.54 -8.00 -0.45
N SER A 34 -8.81 -7.10 0.49
CA SER A 34 -8.53 -5.66 0.34
C SER A 34 -7.05 -5.36 0.55
N GLU A 35 -6.46 -5.91 1.63
CA GLU A 35 -5.05 -5.74 2.00
C GLU A 35 -4.11 -6.28 0.91
N SER A 36 -4.45 -7.42 0.31
CA SER A 36 -3.69 -7.99 -0.82
C SER A 36 -3.74 -7.11 -2.07
N LYS A 37 -4.91 -6.53 -2.40
CA LYS A 37 -5.05 -5.62 -3.56
C LYS A 37 -4.30 -4.31 -3.36
N GLU A 38 -4.31 -3.77 -2.16
CA GLU A 38 -3.55 -2.57 -1.82
C GLU A 38 -2.04 -2.85 -1.92
N THR A 39 -1.57 -3.95 -1.32
CA THR A 39 -0.17 -4.38 -1.41
C THR A 39 0.29 -4.56 -2.85
N ASP A 40 -0.54 -5.18 -3.69
CA ASP A 40 -0.28 -5.33 -5.13
C ASP A 40 -0.18 -3.98 -5.85
N LEU A 41 -1.03 -3.02 -5.50
CA LEU A 41 -1.01 -1.68 -6.09
C LEU A 41 0.26 -0.93 -5.67
N ILE A 42 0.60 -0.95 -4.38
CA ILE A 42 1.85 -0.39 -3.84
C ILE A 42 3.06 -0.96 -4.56
N ASN A 43 3.13 -2.28 -4.73
CA ASN A 43 4.24 -2.95 -5.43
C ASN A 43 4.34 -2.49 -6.90
N LYS A 44 3.21 -2.35 -7.60
CA LYS A 44 3.19 -1.90 -9.00
C LYS A 44 3.64 -0.45 -9.15
N ILE A 45 3.15 0.43 -8.28
CA ILE A 45 3.50 1.85 -8.25
C ILE A 45 4.98 2.01 -7.96
N SER A 46 5.47 1.35 -6.89
CA SER A 46 6.87 1.37 -6.49
C SER A 46 7.79 0.90 -7.61
N LYS A 47 7.49 -0.24 -8.26
CA LYS A 47 8.30 -0.77 -9.36
C LYS A 47 8.37 0.18 -10.56
N ASP A 48 7.25 0.77 -10.96
CA ASP A 48 7.20 1.71 -12.08
C ASP A 48 7.96 3.01 -11.76
N TYR A 49 7.77 3.54 -10.55
CA TYR A 49 8.50 4.71 -10.04
C TYR A 49 10.02 4.45 -10.04
N THR A 50 10.47 3.35 -9.43
CA THR A 50 11.90 2.99 -9.36
C THR A 50 12.51 2.89 -10.74
N LYS A 51 11.84 2.26 -11.70
CA LYS A 51 12.34 2.16 -13.07
C LYS A 51 12.54 3.54 -13.69
N LYS A 52 11.58 4.46 -13.52
CA LYS A 52 11.67 5.83 -14.04
C LYS A 52 12.80 6.60 -13.36
N PHE A 53 12.87 6.53 -12.03
CA PHE A 53 13.89 7.22 -11.25
C PHE A 53 15.29 6.75 -11.61
N CYS A 54 15.54 5.44 -11.59
CA CYS A 54 16.85 4.89 -11.92
C CYS A 54 17.26 5.17 -13.37
N ASN A 55 16.32 5.15 -14.32
CA ASN A 55 16.61 5.56 -15.70
C ASN A 55 16.97 7.05 -15.77
N SER A 56 16.23 7.91 -15.07
CA SER A 56 16.52 9.35 -14.98
C SER A 56 17.90 9.64 -14.40
N ILE A 57 18.29 8.93 -13.34
CA ILE A 57 19.66 8.97 -12.79
C ILE A 57 20.67 8.52 -13.85
N GLY A 58 20.41 7.41 -14.55
CA GLY A 58 21.27 6.92 -15.63
C GLY A 58 21.43 7.91 -16.80
N PHE A 59 20.44 8.77 -17.04
CA PHE A 59 20.52 9.87 -18.01
C PHE A 59 21.23 11.12 -17.48
N GLY A 60 21.72 11.11 -16.23
CA GLY A 60 22.46 12.21 -15.63
C GLY A 60 21.59 13.30 -15.00
N LEU A 61 20.30 13.04 -14.74
CA LEU A 61 19.48 13.97 -13.95
C LEU A 61 19.93 13.97 -12.49
N SER A 62 19.80 15.13 -11.83
CA SER A 62 20.02 15.23 -10.38
C SER A 62 18.98 14.41 -9.61
N LYS A 63 19.29 14.04 -8.35
CA LYS A 63 18.37 13.29 -7.48
C LYS A 63 16.99 13.96 -7.39
N GLU A 64 16.95 15.28 -7.16
CA GLU A 64 15.72 16.05 -7.07
C GLU A 64 14.96 16.08 -8.41
N SER A 65 15.63 16.33 -9.54
CA SER A 65 14.98 16.35 -10.85
C SER A 65 14.45 14.98 -11.24
N ALA A 66 15.20 13.91 -10.97
CA ALA A 66 14.79 12.52 -11.20
C ALA A 66 13.56 12.16 -10.35
N MET A 67 13.51 12.58 -9.08
CA MET A 67 12.37 12.36 -8.20
C MET A 67 11.13 13.10 -8.71
N LYS A 68 11.21 14.41 -8.98
CA LYS A 68 10.08 15.20 -9.51
C LYS A 68 9.55 14.63 -10.83
N PHE A 69 10.45 14.25 -11.74
CA PHE A 69 10.09 13.63 -13.01
C PHE A 69 9.36 12.29 -12.78
N SER A 70 9.92 11.43 -11.94
CA SER A 70 9.39 10.09 -11.70
C SER A 70 8.05 10.12 -10.97
N ILE A 71 7.86 11.02 -10.01
CA ILE A 71 6.56 11.26 -9.36
C ILE A 71 5.52 11.64 -10.42
N ALA A 72 5.83 12.63 -11.27
CA ALA A 72 4.89 13.12 -12.28
C ALA A 72 4.52 12.03 -13.31
N GLU A 73 5.51 11.29 -13.81
CA GLU A 73 5.29 10.22 -14.78
C GLU A 73 4.63 8.98 -14.17
N ASN A 74 4.89 8.68 -12.90
CA ASN A 74 4.22 7.60 -12.19
C ASN A 74 2.74 7.95 -11.93
N LYS A 75 2.45 9.17 -11.46
CA LYS A 75 1.07 9.66 -11.27
C LYS A 75 0.22 9.51 -12.52
N LYS A 76 0.72 9.91 -13.70
CA LYS A 76 0.01 9.75 -14.99
C LYS A 76 -0.40 8.30 -15.29
N VAL A 77 0.41 7.32 -14.89
CA VAL A 77 0.12 5.89 -15.11
C VAL A 77 -0.95 5.37 -14.16
N PHE A 78 -0.98 5.86 -12.91
CA PHE A 78 -1.81 5.30 -11.85
C PHE A 78 -3.01 6.16 -11.44
N GLU A 79 -3.14 7.41 -11.90
CA GLU A 79 -4.20 8.35 -11.49
C GLU A 79 -5.63 7.82 -11.70
N LYS A 80 -5.84 6.94 -12.71
CA LYS A 80 -7.15 6.35 -13.02
C LYS A 80 -7.33 4.93 -12.48
N ARG A 81 -6.36 4.43 -11.70
CA ARG A 81 -6.43 3.08 -11.13
C ARG A 81 -7.38 3.08 -9.94
N LYS A 82 -8.23 2.06 -9.87
CA LYS A 82 -9.15 1.88 -8.73
C LYS A 82 -8.38 1.69 -7.44
N GLY A 83 -8.77 2.40 -6.38
CA GLY A 83 -8.17 2.27 -5.05
C GLY A 83 -6.90 3.09 -4.86
N ILE A 84 -6.49 3.90 -5.84
CA ILE A 84 -5.32 4.79 -5.70
C ILE A 84 -5.54 5.85 -4.63
N GLU A 85 -6.79 6.29 -4.46
CA GLU A 85 -7.22 7.28 -3.49
C GLU A 85 -7.16 6.79 -2.04
N ASN A 86 -7.18 5.48 -1.83
CA ASN A 86 -7.18 4.86 -0.50
C ASN A 86 -5.82 4.26 -0.11
N ILE A 87 -4.79 4.48 -0.93
CA ILE A 87 -3.48 3.87 -0.69
C ILE A 87 -2.80 4.49 0.53
N ASP A 88 -2.20 3.68 1.40
CA ASP A 88 -1.33 4.20 2.45
C ASP A 88 -0.07 4.82 1.83
N LYS A 89 -0.03 6.16 1.84
CA LYS A 89 1.08 6.95 1.29
C LYS A 89 2.39 6.69 2.02
N ILE A 90 2.37 6.40 3.32
CA ILE A 90 3.56 6.13 4.12
C ILE A 90 4.11 4.74 3.77
N ALA A 91 3.24 3.74 3.67
CA ALA A 91 3.64 2.40 3.22
C ALA A 91 4.21 2.45 1.80
N LEU A 92 3.58 3.23 0.90
CA LEU A 92 4.06 3.44 -0.46
C LEU A 92 5.44 4.11 -0.49
N SER A 93 5.66 5.20 0.24
CA SER A 93 6.94 5.93 0.21
C SER A 93 8.10 5.07 0.73
N LYS A 94 7.87 4.29 1.79
CA LYS A 94 8.84 3.33 2.31
C LYS A 94 9.16 2.24 1.28
N LYS A 95 8.13 1.68 0.62
CA LYS A 95 8.34 0.68 -0.42
C LYS A 95 9.12 1.24 -1.61
N ILE A 96 8.83 2.47 -2.01
CA ILE A 96 9.58 3.21 -3.04
C ILE A 96 11.05 3.38 -2.62
N ALA A 97 11.31 3.86 -1.40
CA ALA A 97 12.66 4.10 -0.91
C ALA A 97 13.52 2.84 -0.94
N VAL A 98 13.02 1.73 -0.38
CA VAL A 98 13.68 0.42 -0.44
C VAL A 98 13.94 0.00 -1.88
N SER A 99 12.92 0.05 -2.75
CA SER A 99 13.04 -0.36 -4.15
C SER A 99 14.05 0.50 -4.94
N VAL A 100 14.15 1.80 -4.65
CA VAL A 100 15.15 2.69 -5.26
C VAL A 100 16.55 2.36 -4.78
N ILE A 101 16.74 2.19 -3.48
CA ILE A 101 18.04 1.89 -2.89
C ILE A 101 18.56 0.55 -3.41
N ASP A 102 17.70 -0.48 -3.44
CA ASP A 102 18.02 -1.78 -4.02
C ASP A 102 18.26 -1.72 -5.53
N GLY A 103 17.55 -0.83 -6.24
CA GLY A 103 17.59 -0.76 -7.71
C GLY A 103 18.78 0.03 -8.26
N CYS A 104 19.05 1.21 -7.70
CA CYS A 104 20.11 2.10 -8.15
C CYS A 104 20.71 2.99 -7.06
N GLY A 105 20.53 2.65 -5.76
CA GLY A 105 21.03 3.45 -4.64
C GLY A 105 22.56 3.59 -4.61
N TYR A 106 23.27 2.50 -4.89
CA TYR A 106 24.74 2.48 -4.90
C TYR A 106 25.35 3.54 -5.85
N GLN A 107 24.74 3.76 -7.02
CA GLN A 107 25.21 4.74 -8.01
C GLN A 107 25.06 6.19 -7.54
N ILE A 108 24.27 6.44 -6.50
CA ILE A 108 23.93 7.77 -5.98
C ILE A 108 24.20 7.92 -4.48
N ASP A 109 25.01 7.03 -3.93
CA ASP A 109 25.44 6.99 -2.53
C ASP A 109 24.24 6.97 -1.58
N LEU A 110 23.29 6.06 -1.84
CA LEU A 110 22.20 5.69 -0.94
C LEU A 110 22.28 4.18 -0.66
N ASN A 111 22.63 3.82 0.57
CA ASN A 111 23.06 2.46 0.90
C ASN A 111 22.80 2.06 2.36
N ASP A 112 22.35 2.98 3.22
CA ASP A 112 22.12 2.72 4.63
C ASP A 112 20.63 2.86 5.01
N ASP A 113 20.24 2.30 6.16
CA ASP A 113 18.85 2.39 6.66
C ASP A 113 18.37 3.84 6.84
N LYS A 114 19.28 4.75 7.18
CA LYS A 114 18.99 6.18 7.29
C LYS A 114 18.57 6.78 5.95
N ASP A 115 19.18 6.31 4.85
CA ASP A 115 18.86 6.79 3.50
C ASP A 115 17.45 6.35 3.08
N ILE A 116 16.98 5.18 3.54
CA ILE A 116 15.61 4.73 3.31
C ILE A 116 14.62 5.73 3.92
N GLU A 117 14.84 6.13 5.18
CA GLU A 117 13.96 7.05 5.88
C GLU A 117 14.01 8.45 5.27
N GLU A 118 15.20 8.97 4.99
CA GLU A 118 15.39 10.29 4.38
C GLU A 118 14.74 10.37 2.99
N TYR A 119 14.95 9.34 2.15
CA TYR A 119 14.34 9.27 0.83
C TYR A 119 12.81 9.20 0.90
N ALA A 120 12.26 8.37 1.79
CA ALA A 120 10.82 8.22 1.96
C ALA A 120 10.16 9.54 2.39
N ASN A 121 10.79 10.27 3.31
CA ASN A 121 10.32 11.56 3.78
C ASN A 121 10.39 12.63 2.68
N TYR A 122 11.48 12.67 1.92
CA TYR A 122 11.63 13.63 0.81
C TYR A 122 10.66 13.36 -0.34
N TYR A 123 10.40 12.09 -0.64
CA TYR A 123 9.34 11.70 -1.58
C TYR A 123 7.97 12.25 -1.13
N LEU A 124 7.63 12.08 0.15
CA LEU A 124 6.36 12.53 0.70
C LEU A 124 6.21 14.05 0.65
N SER A 125 7.27 14.82 0.93
CA SER A 125 7.20 16.28 0.86
C SER A 125 6.91 16.76 -0.56
N LEU A 126 7.53 16.16 -1.57
CA LEU A 126 7.30 16.54 -2.97
C LEU A 126 5.92 16.13 -3.50
N GLU A 127 5.33 15.07 -2.95
CA GLU A 127 3.95 14.67 -3.24
C GLU A 127 2.91 15.63 -2.63
N GLN A 128 3.24 16.32 -1.54
CA GLN A 128 2.35 17.25 -0.84
C GLN A 128 2.39 18.68 -1.41
N ASP A 129 3.47 19.06 -2.10
CA ASP A 129 3.65 20.38 -2.72
C ASP A 129 2.79 20.60 -4.01
N LYS A 130 1.78 19.76 -4.27
CA LYS A 130 0.89 19.82 -5.45
C LYS A 130 -0.54 19.40 -5.14
#